data_AF-A0AAV5PCH5-F1
#
_entry.id   AF-A0AAV5PCH5-F1
#
_cell.length_a   1.000
_cell.length_b   1.000
_cell.length_c   1.000
_cell.angle_alpha   90.00
_cell.angle_beta   90.00
_cell.angle_gamma   90.00
#
_symmetry.space_group_name_H-M   'P 1'
#
loop_
_entity.id
_entity.type
_entity.pdbx_description
1 polymer ?
#
loop_
_entity_poly.entity_id
_entity_poly.type
_entity_poly.pdbx_seq_one_letter_code
_entity_poly.pdbx_strand_id
1 'polypeptide(L)' 'MLIAGGIGVVPLLSVIDGSPDLPTKVFYNAHTKESLIYEEKFYYWNSRDNFQSHCQVGRFKDEEIFPCLKTFPVSRF' A
#
# COMPACT_ATOMS: atom_id res chain seq x y z
N MET A 1 -3.62 -2.87 -6.52
CA MET A 1 -2.46 -2.95 -5.61
C MET A 1 -1.59 -1.73 -5.83
N LEU A 2 -1.07 -1.13 -4.76
CA LEU A 2 -0.21 0.06 -4.82
C LEU A 2 1.09 -0.21 -4.05
N ILE A 3 2.23 0.27 -4.56
CA ILE A 3 3.54 0.14 -3.93
C ILE A 3 4.23 1.50 -3.93
N ALA A 4 4.76 1.93 -2.79
CA ALA A 4 5.49 3.19 -2.67
C ALA A 4 6.63 3.11 -1.65
N GLY A 5 7.65 3.94 -1.88
CA GLY A 5 8.75 4.17 -0.95
C GLY A 5 8.94 5.66 -0.65
N GLY A 6 9.15 6.00 0.62
CA GLY A 6 9.34 7.38 1.08
C GLY A 6 8.26 8.33 0.57
N ILE A 7 8.65 9.47 -0.01
CA ILE A 7 7.72 10.48 -0.52
C ILE A 7 6.87 10.01 -1.70
N GLY A 8 7.23 8.89 -2.35
CA GLY A 8 6.42 8.30 -3.44
C GLY A 8 5.01 7.89 -3.00
N VAL A 9 4.74 7.86 -1.69
CA VAL A 9 3.41 7.58 -1.14
C VAL A 9 2.43 8.73 -1.36
N VAL A 10 2.90 9.97 -1.48
CA VAL A 10 2.05 11.19 -1.53
C VAL A 10 0.98 11.13 -2.62
N PRO A 11 1.29 10.84 -3.91
CA PRO A 11 0.24 10.74 -4.92
C PRO A 11 -0.76 9.61 -4.65
N LEU A 12 -0.35 8.54 -3.96
CA LEU A 12 -1.23 7.42 -3.64
C LEU A 12 -2.26 7.77 -2.58
N LEU A 13 -1.94 8.69 -1.66
CA LEU A 13 -2.88 9.14 -0.63
C LEU A 13 -4.16 9.70 -1.28
N SER A 14 -4.02 10.54 -2.31
CA SER A 14 -5.16 11.12 -3.02
C SER A 14 -5.99 10.07 -3.75
N VAL A 15 -5.35 9.03 -4.31
CA VAL A 15 -6.05 7.93 -4.99
C VAL A 15 -6.86 7.11 -4.00
N ILE A 16 -6.26 6.75 -2.86
CA ILE A 16 -6.91 5.97 -1.80
C ILE A 16 -8.08 6.74 -1.20
N ASP A 17 -7.90 8.04 -0.95
CA ASP A 17 -8.95 8.88 -0.35
C ASP A 17 -10.10 9.15 -1.33
N GLY A 18 -9.78 9.38 -2.61
CA GLY A 18 -10.77 9.61 -3.66
C GLY A 18 -11.50 8.35 -4.16
N SER A 19 -11.07 7.16 -3.75
CA SER A 19 -11.65 5.87 -4.18
C SER A 19 -11.91 4.92 -3.00
N PRO A 20 -12.73 5.31 -2.00
CA PRO A 20 -12.87 4.58 -0.74
C PRO A 20 -13.46 3.17 -0.91
N ASP A 21 -14.27 2.94 -1.95
CA ASP A 21 -14.93 1.66 -2.20
C ASP A 21 -14.04 0.68 -2.98
N LEU A 22 -12.95 1.16 -3.60
CA LEU A 22 -12.06 0.30 -4.39
C LEU A 22 -11.24 -0.63 -3.48
N PRO A 23 -11.32 -1.97 -3.66
CA PRO A 23 -10.48 -2.89 -2.91
C PRO A 23 -9.00 -2.57 -3.10
N THR A 24 -8.33 -2.20 -2.01
CA THR A 24 -7.00 -1.62 -2.09
C THR A 24 -6.05 -2.32 -1.14
N LYS A 25 -4.95 -2.85 -1.71
CA LYS A 25 -3.80 -3.34 -0.97
C LYS A 25 -2.59 -2.43 -1.22
N VAL A 26 -1.98 -1.92 -0.15
CA VAL A 26 -0.83 -1.00 -0.19
C VAL A 26 0.40 -1.63 0.46
N PHE A 27 1.55 -1.51 -0.20
CA PHE A 27 2.86 -1.74 0.39
C PHE A 27 3.61 -0.41 0.44
N TYR A 28 3.85 0.08 1.65
CA TYR A 28 4.55 1.35 1.87
C TYR A 28 5.79 1.13 2.72
N ASN A 29 6.94 1.58 2.25
CA ASN A 29 8.16 1.55 3.04
C ASN A 29 8.90 2.88 3.12
N ALA A 30 9.76 3.02 4.11
CA ALA A 30 10.70 4.12 4.20
C ALA A 30 12.02 3.68 4.84
N HIS A 31 13.03 4.55 4.79
CA HIS A 31 14.36 4.25 5.35
C HIS A 31 14.40 4.31 6.88
N THR A 32 13.54 5.13 7.49
CA THR A 32 13.40 5.25 8.94
C THR A 32 11.92 5.29 9.33
N LYS A 33 11.62 5.13 10.63
CA LYS A 33 10.25 5.19 11.14
C LYS A 33 9.65 6.59 10.94
N GLU A 34 10.44 7.64 11.18
CA GLU A 34 10.04 9.04 11.00
C GLU A 34 9.78 9.39 9.54
N SER A 35 10.36 8.62 8.62
CA SER A 35 10.15 8.75 7.18
C SER A 35 8.88 8.05 6.69
N LEU A 36 8.20 7.27 7.54
CA LEU A 36 6.85 6.79 7.28
C LEU A 36 5.88 7.93 7.56
N ILE A 37 5.53 8.66 6.52
CA ILE A 37 4.63 9.82 6.63
C ILE A 37 3.17 9.37 6.58
N TYR A 38 2.32 10.06 7.33
CA TYR A 38 0.87 9.84 7.37
C TYR A 38 0.43 8.44 7.81
N GLU A 39 1.17 7.80 8.71
CA GLU A 39 0.84 6.46 9.24
C GLU A 39 -0.56 6.41 9.87
N GLU A 40 -1.04 7.51 10.45
CA GLU A 40 -2.38 7.64 11.00
C GLU A 40 -3.47 7.44 9.94
N LYS A 41 -3.24 7.86 8.69
CA LYS A 41 -4.17 7.62 7.59
C LYS A 41 -4.23 6.14 7.25
N PHE A 42 -3.08 5.46 7.19
CA PHE A 42 -3.03 4.01 6.95
C PHE A 42 -3.69 3.23 8.09
N TYR A 43 -3.48 3.63 9.35
CA TYR A 43 -4.16 3.05 10.50
C TYR A 43 -5.68 3.19 10.38
N TYR A 44 -6.17 4.39 10.05
CA TYR A 44 -7.59 4.63 9.81
C TYR A 44 -8.13 3.82 8.64
N TRP A 45 -7.42 3.77 7.51
CA TRP A 45 -7.89 3.03 6.33
C TRP A 45 -7.93 1.51 6.56
N ASN A 46 -7.05 0.95 7.39
CA ASN A 46 -7.12 -0.48 7.78
C ASN A 46 -8.36 -0.83 8.60
N SER A 47 -9.14 0.15 9.08
CA SER A 47 -10.44 -0.14 9.69
C SER A 47 -11.55 -0.43 8.67
N ARG A 48 -11.27 -0.29 7.36
CA ARG A 48 -12.20 -0.58 6.27
C ARG A 48 -12.04 -2.03 5.81
N ASP A 49 -13.15 -2.73 5.62
CA ASP A 49 -13.14 -4.15 5.21
C ASP A 49 -12.47 -4.41 3.85
N ASN A 50 -12.41 -3.39 2.99
CA ASN A 50 -11.88 -3.47 1.63
C ASN A 50 -10.45 -2.88 1.49
N PHE A 51 -9.77 -2.58 2.59
CA PHE A 51 -8.44 -1.99 2.58
C PHE A 51 -7.45 -2.77 3.43
N GLN A 52 -6.23 -2.96 2.92
CA GLN A 52 -5.12 -3.54 3.66
C GLN A 52 -3.82 -2.80 3.35
N SER A 53 -3.08 -2.37 4.36
CA SER A 53 -1.72 -1.84 4.17
C SER A 53 -0.68 -2.61 4.96
N HIS A 54 0.50 -2.73 4.35
CA HIS A 54 1.73 -3.14 5.01
C HIS A 54 2.68 -1.95 4.99
N CYS A 55 2.97 -1.39 6.17
CA CYS A 55 3.88 -0.27 6.34
C CYS A 55 5.12 -0.75 7.09
N GLN A 56 6.32 -0.54 6.55
CA GLN A 56 7.55 -0.99 7.22
C GLN A 56 8.77 -0.10 6.99
N VAL A 57 9.72 -0.20 7.92
CA VAL A 57 11.07 0.35 7.75
C VAL A 57 11.92 -0.65 6.97
N GLY A 58 12.68 -0.18 6.00
CA GLY A 58 13.51 -1.03 5.13
C GLY A 58 12.76 -1.52 3.89
N ARG A 59 13.42 -2.33 3.07
CA ARG A 59 12.85 -2.80 1.79
C ARG A 59 11.92 -3.99 2.01
N PHE A 60 10.85 -4.08 1.22
CA PHE A 60 10.13 -5.35 1.06
C PHE A 60 10.98 -6.34 0.28
N LYS A 61 10.90 -7.60 0.67
CA LYS A 61 11.47 -8.74 -0.06
C LYS A 61 10.46 -9.27 -1.08
N ASP A 62 10.98 -9.97 -2.08
CA ASP A 62 10.15 -10.61 -3.12
C ASP A 62 9.12 -11.57 -2.51
N GLU A 63 9.48 -12.29 -1.45
CA GLU A 63 8.57 -13.22 -0.75
C GLU A 63 7.36 -12.51 -0.11
N GLU A 64 7.48 -11.23 0.24
CA GLU A 64 6.42 -10.44 0.86
C GLU A 64 5.44 -9.91 -0.21
N ILE A 65 5.92 -9.68 -1.44
CA ILE A 65 5.17 -9.05 -2.52
C ILE A 65 4.57 -10.06 -3.50
N PHE A 66 5.36 -11.05 -3.95
CA PHE A 66 4.97 -11.97 -5.03
C PHE A 66 3.69 -12.77 -4.74
N PRO A 67 3.41 -13.24 -3.51
CA PRO A 67 2.14 -13.89 -3.21
C PRO A 67 0.93 -12.99 -3.49
N CYS A 68 1.08 -11.67 -3.35
CA CYS A 68 0.01 -10.69 -3.58
C CYS A 68 -0.20 -10.34 -5.06
N LEU A 69 0.73 -10.70 -5.95
CA LEU A 69 0.59 -10.50 -7.40
C LEU A 69 -0.25 -11.60 -8.07
N LYS A 70 -0.24 -12.82 -7.53
CA LYS A 70 -0.84 -14.02 -8.14
C LYS A 70 -2.37 -14.06 -8.10
N THR A 71 -3.00 -13.07 -7.47
CA THR A 71 -4.47 -12.94 -7.35
C THR A 71 -5.10 -12.11 -8.47
N PHE A 72 -4.31 -11.58 -9.42
CA PHE A 72 -4.85 -10.91 -10.60
C PHE A 72 -4.87 -11.90 -11.78
N PRO A 73 -6.05 -12.31 -12.29
CA PRO A 73 -6.10 -13.03 -13.55
C PRO A 73 -5.61 -12.07 -14.63
N VAL A 74 -4.46 -12.39 -15.22
CA VAL A 74 -4.02 -11.73 -16.44
C VAL A 74 -4.97 -12.20 -17.54
N SER A 75 -6.02 -11.43 -17.82
CA SER A 75 -6.77 -11.60 -19.05
C SER A 75 -5.81 -11.28 -20.20
N ARG A 76 -5.33 -12.31 -20.88
CA ARG A 76 -4.62 -12.18 -22.15
C ARG A 76 -5.54 -11.43 -23.11
N PHE A 77 -5.09 -10.29 -23.61
CA PHE A 77 -5.64 -9.64 -24.80
C PHE A 77 -5.32 -10.49 -26.03
#